data_AF-A0AAD2FJV6-F1
#
_entry.id   AF-A0AAD2FJV6-F1
#
_cell.length_a   1.000
_cell.length_b   1.000
_cell.length_c   1.000
_cell.angle_alpha   90.00
_cell.angle_beta   90.00
_cell.angle_gamma   90.00
#
_symmetry.space_group_name_H-M   'P 1'
#
loop_
_entity.id
_entity.type
_entity.pdbx_description
1 polymer ?
#
loop_
_entity_poly.entity_id
_entity_poly.type
_entity_poly.pdbx_seq_one_letter_code
_entity_poly.pdbx_strand_id
1 'polypeptide(L)'
;MAPKDRQVSIYDTYSNCENECGSGSLSSRYGRKINRVSFHPTVDFHHIVNRDDYSSEETNACFYSLEEKELMCESCEMAVNRMEAGKRPKKDTSYRGLENFIEANATQFDDTIHAYIDAVMDEQERQWDNDMFDGELLREVGLGVSLHSASLAHKMAAYDENEARKAYISMGKAHRKLQDDVSISTEITEVSRSTMVHDIKIRHNKTSRTETKKSSSRPPKSRSSRSQKTIGGPLESLRNKVHDTKTVLNP
;
A
#
# COMPACT_ATOMS: atom_id res chain seq x y z
N MET A 1 35.80 15.14 36.12
CA MET A 1 34.43 15.28 36.65
C MET A 1 33.50 14.62 35.65
N ALA A 2 32.88 13.51 36.02
CA ALA A 2 32.02 12.72 35.12
C ALA A 2 30.58 13.27 35.13
N PRO A 3 29.87 13.27 33.97
CA PRO A 3 28.49 13.68 33.91
C PRO A 3 27.61 12.64 34.61
N LYS A 4 26.73 13.09 35.50
CA LYS A 4 25.76 12.22 36.18
C LYS A 4 24.63 11.89 35.21
N ASP A 5 24.42 10.60 34.99
CA ASP A 5 23.27 10.06 34.28
C ASP A 5 21.97 10.52 34.93
N ARG A 6 21.22 11.35 34.21
CA ARG A 6 19.88 11.79 34.59
C ARG A 6 18.91 10.73 34.06
N GLN A 7 18.54 9.77 34.89
CA GLN A 7 17.42 8.88 34.57
C GLN A 7 16.13 9.71 34.53
N VAL A 8 15.60 9.93 33.33
CA VAL A 8 14.29 10.52 33.12
C VAL A 8 13.28 9.36 33.08
N SER A 9 12.49 9.22 34.15
CA SER A 9 11.31 8.36 34.19
C SER A 9 10.30 8.88 33.17
N ILE A 10 10.06 8.12 32.10
CA ILE A 10 9.10 8.46 31.03
C ILE A 10 7.65 8.17 31.47
N TYR A 11 7.43 7.55 32.63
CA TYR A 11 6.13 7.01 33.02
C TYR A 11 5.25 7.92 33.89
N ASP A 12 5.71 9.12 34.27
CA ASP A 12 5.00 9.96 35.26
C ASP A 12 4.15 11.10 34.69
N THR A 13 3.97 11.19 33.37
CA THR A 13 3.23 12.30 32.73
C THR A 13 1.90 11.88 32.07
N TYR A 14 1.22 10.87 32.61
CA TYR A 14 -0.23 10.75 32.40
C TYR A 14 -0.94 11.60 33.46
N SER A 15 -0.89 12.91 33.23
CA SER A 15 -1.61 13.92 33.99
C SER A 15 -3.09 13.59 33.99
N ASN A 16 -3.62 13.28 35.18
CA ASN A 16 -5.04 13.17 35.48
C ASN A 16 -5.83 14.34 34.89
N CYS A 17 -6.46 14.13 33.74
CA CYS A 17 -7.54 14.97 33.21
C CYS A 17 -8.91 14.42 33.63
N GLU A 18 -8.98 13.88 34.85
CA GLU A 18 -10.23 13.59 35.52
C GLU A 18 -10.62 14.80 36.38
N ASN A 19 -11.84 15.30 36.19
CA ASN A 19 -12.66 15.98 37.20
C ASN A 19 -12.91 17.50 37.14
N GLU A 20 -13.04 18.12 35.97
CA GLU A 20 -13.79 19.40 35.89
C GLU A 20 -14.75 19.49 34.68
N CYS A 21 -15.56 18.44 34.47
CA CYS A 21 -16.80 18.59 33.70
C CYS A 21 -17.92 18.97 34.67
N GLY A 22 -18.14 20.28 34.78
CA GLY A 22 -19.15 20.91 35.62
C GLY A 22 -20.53 20.25 35.52
N SER A 23 -21.12 20.03 36.68
CA SER A 23 -22.47 19.52 36.93
C SER A 23 -23.55 20.53 36.54
N GLY A 24 -23.56 20.94 35.27
CA GLY A 24 -24.66 21.66 34.64
C GLY A 24 -25.80 20.72 34.28
N SER A 25 -26.55 20.28 35.29
CA SER A 25 -27.77 19.47 35.14
C SER A 25 -28.87 20.28 34.45
N LEU A 26 -28.86 20.30 33.11
CA LEU A 26 -30.04 20.63 32.30
C LEU A 26 -30.52 19.37 31.60
N SER A 27 -31.37 18.63 32.31
CA SER A 27 -32.54 17.87 31.83
C SER A 27 -32.77 17.91 30.31
N SER A 28 -31.97 17.18 29.54
CA SER A 28 -32.22 16.93 28.12
C SER A 28 -33.02 15.64 27.99
N ARG A 29 -34.31 15.77 27.67
CA ARG A 29 -35.31 14.69 27.53
C ARG A 29 -35.10 13.81 26.28
N TYR A 30 -33.85 13.61 25.86
CA TYR A 30 -33.46 12.69 24.80
C TYR A 30 -32.18 11.98 25.24
N GLY A 31 -32.33 11.00 26.12
CA GLY A 31 -31.23 10.13 26.54
C GLY A 31 -30.70 9.31 25.36
N ARG A 32 -29.81 9.91 24.56
CA ARG A 32 -29.01 9.16 23.59
C ARG A 32 -28.17 8.18 24.40
N LYS A 33 -28.33 6.88 24.10
CA LYS A 33 -27.42 5.86 24.62
C LYS A 33 -26.01 6.26 24.21
N ILE A 34 -25.20 6.66 25.19
CA ILE A 34 -23.78 6.87 24.97
C ILE A 34 -23.20 5.47 24.80
N ASN A 35 -22.90 5.10 23.55
CA ASN A 35 -22.15 3.87 23.28
C ASN A 35 -20.78 4.04 23.92
N ARG A 36 -20.54 3.32 25.02
CA ARG A 36 -19.23 3.28 25.67
C ARG A 36 -18.40 2.23 24.94
N VAL A 37 -17.19 2.62 24.53
CA VAL A 37 -16.19 1.68 24.03
C VAL A 37 -15.70 0.88 25.23
N SER A 38 -15.88 -0.43 25.20
CA SER A 38 -15.29 -1.36 26.16
C SER A 38 -14.28 -2.24 25.46
N PHE A 39 -13.12 -2.44 26.06
CA PHE A 39 -12.10 -3.34 25.54
C PHE A 39 -12.38 -4.78 25.97
N HIS A 40 -11.96 -5.73 25.14
CA HIS A 40 -12.03 -7.14 25.50
C HIS A 40 -11.09 -7.40 26.68
N PRO A 41 -11.51 -8.10 27.75
CA PRO A 41 -10.71 -8.26 28.97
C PRO A 41 -9.50 -9.19 28.79
N THR A 42 -9.48 -9.99 27.72
CA THR A 42 -8.34 -10.85 27.41
C THR A 42 -7.40 -10.15 26.43
N VAL A 43 -6.12 -10.16 26.75
CA VAL A 43 -5.04 -9.74 25.87
C VAL A 43 -4.41 -11.00 25.30
N ASP A 44 -4.47 -11.17 23.99
CA ASP A 44 -3.80 -12.26 23.30
C ASP A 44 -2.33 -11.90 23.09
N PHE A 45 -1.43 -12.74 23.59
CA PHE A 45 0.01 -12.58 23.41
C PHE A 45 0.47 -13.49 22.27
N HIS A 46 1.00 -12.88 21.21
CA HIS A 46 1.63 -13.59 20.12
C HIS A 46 3.14 -13.47 20.25
N HIS A 47 3.83 -14.60 20.39
CA HIS A 47 5.28 -14.63 20.33
C HIS A 47 5.72 -14.45 18.88
N ILE A 48 6.35 -13.32 18.58
CA ILE A 48 6.94 -13.05 17.27
C ILE A 48 8.43 -13.42 17.35
N VAL A 49 8.85 -14.37 16.52
CA VAL A 49 10.26 -14.77 16.41
C VAL A 49 11.04 -13.60 15.82
N ASN A 50 12.19 -13.26 16.40
CA ASN A 50 13.05 -12.22 15.84
C ASN A 50 13.61 -12.70 14.50
N ARG A 51 13.74 -11.79 13.52
CA ARG A 51 14.30 -12.09 12.18
C ARG A 51 15.67 -12.78 12.26
N ASP A 52 16.48 -12.42 13.24
CA ASP A 52 17.83 -12.95 13.40
C ASP A 52 17.84 -14.40 13.93
N ASP A 53 16.71 -14.90 14.45
CA ASP A 53 16.54 -16.27 14.94
C ASP A 53 15.98 -17.23 13.87
N TYR A 54 15.78 -16.75 12.62
CA TYR A 54 15.22 -17.57 11.55
C TYR A 54 16.22 -18.62 11.10
N SER A 55 15.75 -19.84 10.82
CA SER A 55 16.58 -20.84 10.15
C SER A 55 16.96 -20.35 8.74
N SER A 56 18.01 -20.92 8.16
CA SER A 56 18.37 -20.63 6.77
C SER A 56 17.27 -21.07 5.79
N GLU A 57 16.54 -22.16 6.09
CA GLU A 57 15.40 -22.59 5.28
C GLU A 57 14.23 -21.60 5.39
N GLU A 58 13.91 -21.13 6.60
CA GLU A 58 12.86 -20.13 6.83
C GLU A 58 13.20 -18.80 6.16
N THR A 59 14.45 -18.37 6.26
CA THR A 59 14.95 -17.18 5.57
C THR A 59 14.75 -17.31 4.05
N ASN A 60 15.21 -18.41 3.46
CA ASN A 60 15.04 -18.64 2.02
C ASN A 60 13.57 -18.77 1.59
N ALA A 61 12.68 -19.24 2.47
CA ALA A 61 11.25 -19.33 2.19
C ALA A 61 10.51 -17.99 2.38
N CYS A 62 10.99 -17.13 3.29
CA CYS A 62 10.35 -15.85 3.60
C CYS A 62 10.82 -14.70 2.71
N PHE A 63 12.04 -14.77 2.18
CA PHE A 63 12.61 -13.73 1.34
C PHE A 63 12.60 -14.12 -0.13
N TYR A 64 12.14 -13.20 -0.98
CA TYR A 64 12.25 -13.35 -2.42
C TYR A 64 13.71 -13.57 -2.83
N SER A 65 13.92 -14.59 -3.66
CA SER A 65 15.14 -14.75 -4.42
C SER A 65 15.42 -13.53 -5.30
N LEU A 66 16.67 -13.37 -5.74
CA LEU A 66 17.04 -12.26 -6.61
C LEU A 66 16.22 -12.29 -7.92
N GLU A 67 16.02 -13.48 -8.50
CA GLU A 67 15.23 -13.69 -9.72
C GLU A 67 13.75 -13.30 -9.51
N GLU A 68 13.14 -13.69 -8.40
CA GLU A 68 11.76 -13.30 -8.08
C GLU A 68 11.62 -11.79 -7.91
N LYS A 69 12.62 -11.12 -7.31
CA LYS A 69 12.63 -9.65 -7.19
C LYS A 69 12.70 -8.99 -8.56
N GLU A 70 13.56 -9.49 -9.46
CA GLU A 70 13.67 -8.98 -10.83
C GLU A 70 12.33 -9.11 -11.57
N LEU A 71 11.70 -10.29 -11.53
CA LEU A 71 10.37 -10.51 -12.12
C LEU A 71 9.29 -9.60 -11.52
N MET A 72 9.34 -9.36 -10.21
CA MET A 72 8.43 -8.44 -9.54
C MET A 72 8.64 -7.00 -10.02
N CYS A 73 9.90 -6.56 -10.15
CA CYS A 73 10.24 -5.24 -10.68
C CYS A 73 9.76 -5.06 -12.12
N GLU A 74 9.99 -6.03 -13.00
CA GLU A 74 9.49 -6.01 -14.39
C GLU A 74 7.96 -5.91 -14.44
N SER A 75 7.27 -6.66 -13.56
CA SER A 75 5.81 -6.62 -13.44
C SER A 75 5.31 -5.25 -12.99
N CYS A 76 5.96 -4.65 -11.99
CA CYS A 76 5.69 -3.28 -11.53
C CYS A 76 5.91 -2.27 -12.66
N GLU A 77 7.02 -2.34 -13.38
CA GLU A 77 7.33 -1.44 -14.49
C GLU A 77 6.27 -1.53 -15.61
N MET A 78 5.84 -2.74 -15.97
CA MET A 78 4.74 -2.92 -16.92
C MET A 78 3.42 -2.32 -16.43
N ALA A 79 3.13 -2.40 -15.14
CA ALA A 79 1.93 -1.81 -14.55
C ALA A 79 2.00 -0.28 -14.53
N VAL A 80 3.17 0.29 -14.21
CA VAL A 80 3.43 1.74 -14.22
C VAL A 80 3.31 2.31 -15.64
N ASN A 81 3.99 1.71 -16.62
CA ASN A 81 3.87 2.09 -18.04
C ASN A 81 2.41 2.08 -18.53
N ARG A 82 1.60 1.14 -18.03
CA ARG A 82 0.18 1.05 -18.36
C ARG A 82 -0.65 2.13 -17.68
N MET A 83 -0.34 2.44 -16.42
CA MET A 83 -0.94 3.52 -15.63
C MET A 83 -0.67 4.88 -16.29
N GLU A 84 0.58 5.17 -16.64
CA GLU A 84 0.98 6.40 -17.34
C GLU A 84 0.28 6.54 -18.70
N ALA A 85 0.06 5.44 -19.41
CA ALA A 85 -0.72 5.42 -20.64
C ALA A 85 -2.24 5.68 -20.42
N GLY A 86 -2.69 5.94 -19.18
CA GLY A 86 -4.08 6.19 -18.82
C GLY A 86 -4.99 4.97 -18.99
N LYS A 87 -4.42 3.77 -19.13
CA LYS A 87 -5.18 2.53 -19.31
C LYS A 87 -5.63 2.03 -17.94
N ARG A 88 -6.82 1.44 -17.86
CA ARG A 88 -7.31 0.80 -16.62
C ARG A 88 -6.44 -0.40 -16.21
N PRO A 89 -6.31 -0.69 -14.90
CA PRO A 89 -5.55 -1.85 -14.42
C PRO A 89 -6.14 -3.16 -14.99
N LYS A 90 -5.31 -4.21 -15.05
CA LYS A 90 -5.79 -5.55 -15.43
C LYS A 90 -6.75 -6.07 -14.36
N LYS A 91 -7.59 -7.05 -14.73
CA LYS A 91 -8.44 -7.76 -13.77
C LYS A 91 -7.57 -8.30 -12.64
N ASP A 92 -8.02 -8.14 -11.41
CA ASP A 92 -7.33 -8.61 -10.19
C ASP A 92 -5.96 -7.93 -9.93
N THR A 93 -5.72 -6.76 -10.56
CA THR A 93 -4.56 -5.90 -10.26
C THR A 93 -5.02 -4.50 -9.86
N SER A 94 -4.19 -3.78 -9.13
CA SER A 94 -4.43 -2.39 -8.74
C SER A 94 -3.21 -1.55 -9.08
N TYR A 95 -3.42 -0.26 -9.34
CA TYR A 95 -2.35 0.73 -9.41
C TYR A 95 -1.98 1.33 -8.06
N ARG A 96 -2.73 0.96 -7.01
CA ARG A 96 -2.48 1.46 -5.68
C ARG A 96 -1.11 1.03 -5.18
N GLY A 97 -0.34 1.97 -4.66
CA GLY A 97 1.06 1.78 -4.25
C GLY A 97 2.07 1.90 -5.39
N LEU A 98 1.63 2.13 -6.63
CA LEU A 98 2.51 2.38 -7.78
C LEU A 98 2.61 3.86 -8.14
N GLU A 99 1.94 4.76 -7.42
CA GLU A 99 1.85 6.18 -7.74
C GLU A 99 3.23 6.86 -7.73
N ASN A 100 4.10 6.46 -6.79
CA ASN A 100 5.45 7.00 -6.64
C ASN A 100 6.48 6.37 -7.60
N PHE A 101 6.08 5.37 -8.40
CA PHE A 101 6.95 4.83 -9.44
C PHE A 101 6.90 5.67 -10.73
N ILE A 102 5.95 6.61 -10.83
CA ILE A 102 5.97 7.64 -11.86
C ILE A 102 6.97 8.70 -11.42
N GLU A 103 8.01 8.93 -12.24
CA GLU A 103 9.09 9.87 -11.94
C GLU A 103 8.56 11.27 -11.58
N ALA A 104 7.58 11.78 -12.33
CA ALA A 104 6.97 13.08 -12.06
C ALA A 104 6.30 13.16 -10.66
N ASN A 105 5.66 12.08 -10.20
CA ASN A 105 5.04 12.04 -8.88
C ASN A 105 6.10 11.92 -7.78
N ALA A 106 7.15 11.14 -8.01
CA ALA A 106 8.28 11.03 -7.10
C ALA A 106 8.97 12.38 -6.90
N THR A 107 9.27 13.09 -7.99
CA THR A 107 9.84 14.44 -7.93
C THR A 107 8.92 15.41 -7.20
N GLN A 108 7.61 15.40 -7.49
CA GLN A 108 6.66 16.26 -6.79
C GLN A 108 6.62 15.97 -5.27
N PHE A 109 6.73 14.70 -4.88
CA PHE A 109 6.77 14.29 -3.49
C PHE A 109 8.03 14.82 -2.79
N ASP A 110 9.20 14.65 -3.42
CA ASP A 110 10.47 15.16 -2.90
C ASP A 110 10.46 16.70 -2.82
N ASP A 111 9.96 17.39 -3.85
CA ASP A 111 9.81 18.84 -3.87
C ASP A 111 8.92 19.33 -2.71
N THR A 112 7.85 18.59 -2.40
CA THR A 112 6.95 18.92 -1.27
C THR A 112 7.65 18.76 0.07
N ILE A 113 8.48 17.71 0.21
CA ILE A 113 9.29 17.51 1.42
C ILE A 113 10.31 18.64 1.58
N HIS A 114 11.03 18.98 0.52
CA HIS A 114 11.99 20.08 0.53
C HIS A 114 11.33 21.41 0.87
N ALA A 115 10.20 21.73 0.23
CA ALA A 115 9.43 22.93 0.56
C ALA A 115 8.98 22.98 2.02
N TYR A 116 8.62 21.83 2.62
CA TYR A 116 8.26 21.76 4.03
C TYR A 116 9.47 22.02 4.93
N ILE A 117 10.62 21.40 4.62
CA ILE A 117 11.87 21.59 5.36
C ILE A 117 12.29 23.05 5.29
N ASP A 118 12.36 23.62 4.09
CA ASP A 118 12.78 25.01 3.86
C ASP A 118 11.88 25.97 4.64
N ALA A 119 10.56 25.81 4.58
CA ALA A 119 9.62 26.66 5.31
C ALA A 119 9.82 26.59 6.84
N VAL A 120 10.09 25.40 7.39
CA VAL A 120 10.39 25.24 8.82
C VAL A 120 11.73 25.86 9.19
N MET A 121 12.76 25.67 8.37
CA MET A 121 14.11 26.22 8.62
C MET A 121 14.11 27.75 8.53
N ASP A 122 13.42 28.33 7.55
CA ASP A 122 13.24 29.78 7.39
C ASP A 122 12.55 30.39 8.62
N GLU A 123 11.50 29.73 9.14
CA GLU A 123 10.82 30.18 10.36
C GLU A 123 11.69 30.01 11.61
N GLN A 124 12.48 28.93 11.70
CA GLN A 124 13.45 28.75 12.78
C GLN A 124 14.51 29.85 12.78
N GLU A 125 15.09 30.15 11.62
CA GLU A 125 16.08 31.23 11.47
C GLU A 125 15.48 32.58 11.86
N ARG A 126 14.26 32.88 11.38
CA ARG A 126 13.52 34.08 11.78
C ARG A 126 13.29 34.15 13.30
N GLN A 127 12.94 33.04 13.96
CA GLN A 127 12.76 33.03 15.41
C GLN A 127 14.08 33.23 16.15
N TRP A 128 15.17 32.65 15.65
CA TRP A 128 16.51 32.81 16.20
C TRP A 128 16.99 34.26 16.18
N ASP A 129 16.81 34.94 15.05
CA ASP A 129 17.18 36.35 14.87
C ASP A 129 16.41 37.28 15.81
N ASN A 130 15.24 36.87 16.27
CA ASN A 130 14.37 37.64 17.16
C ASN A 130 14.43 37.18 18.63
N ASP A 131 15.33 36.25 19.00
CA ASP A 131 15.42 35.64 20.33
C ASP A 131 14.07 35.08 20.83
N MET A 132 13.33 34.46 19.91
CA MET A 132 12.01 33.86 20.16
C MET A 132 12.06 32.34 20.01
N PHE A 133 11.13 31.64 20.67
CA PHE A 133 10.88 30.22 20.43
C PHE A 133 9.38 29.94 20.54
N ASP A 134 8.73 29.78 19.38
CA ASP A 134 7.31 29.53 19.26
C ASP A 134 7.06 28.28 18.40
N GLY A 135 6.77 27.17 19.08
CA GLY A 135 6.47 25.89 18.41
C GLY A 135 5.14 25.87 17.68
N GLU A 136 4.19 26.74 18.03
CA GLU A 136 2.89 26.82 17.37
C GLU A 136 3.02 27.45 15.99
N LEU A 137 3.86 28.49 15.86
CA LEU A 137 4.19 29.10 14.57
C LEU A 137 4.92 28.12 13.64
N LEU A 138 5.88 27.35 14.14
CA LEU A 138 6.56 26.31 13.35
C LEU A 138 5.56 25.26 12.84
N ARG A 139 4.62 24.84 13.68
CA ARG A 139 3.55 23.93 13.27
C ARG A 139 2.66 24.57 12.21
N GLU A 140 2.26 25.82 12.38
CA GLU A 140 1.41 26.54 11.44
C GLU A 140 2.06 26.65 10.05
N VAL A 141 3.33 27.02 9.99
CA VAL A 141 4.10 27.09 8.74
C VAL A 141 4.17 25.71 8.06
N GLY A 142 4.52 24.66 8.80
CA GLY A 142 4.53 23.30 8.26
C GLY A 142 3.15 22.80 7.79
N LEU A 143 2.08 23.14 8.53
CA LEU A 143 0.71 22.85 8.13
C LEU A 143 0.34 23.57 6.83
N GLY A 144 0.77 24.81 6.66
CA GLY A 144 0.55 25.59 5.43
C GLY A 144 1.07 24.87 4.19
N VAL A 145 2.29 24.31 4.25
CA VAL A 145 2.90 23.58 3.13
C VAL A 145 2.23 22.21 2.92
N SER A 146 1.96 21.47 4.00
CA SER A 146 1.44 20.10 3.93
C SER A 146 -0.08 20.00 3.67
N LEU A 147 -0.82 21.11 3.72
CA LEU A 147 -2.28 21.14 3.61
C LEU A 147 -2.79 20.50 2.31
N HIS A 148 -2.11 20.73 1.19
CA HIS A 148 -2.51 20.14 -0.09
C HIS A 148 -2.43 18.61 -0.06
N SER A 149 -1.31 18.07 0.42
CA SER A 149 -1.09 16.62 0.55
C SER A 149 -2.09 15.99 1.51
N ALA A 150 -2.38 16.64 2.65
CA ALA A 150 -3.40 16.19 3.59
C ALA A 150 -4.80 16.15 2.94
N SER A 151 -5.16 17.18 2.16
CA SER A 151 -6.43 17.21 1.41
C SER A 151 -6.53 16.09 0.38
N LEU A 152 -5.44 15.83 -0.35
CA LEU A 152 -5.38 14.76 -1.35
C LEU A 152 -5.54 13.39 -0.68
N ALA A 153 -4.80 13.15 0.41
CA ALA A 153 -4.89 11.91 1.18
C ALA A 153 -6.32 11.66 1.69
N HIS A 154 -7.00 12.69 2.20
CA HIS A 154 -8.40 12.58 2.63
C HIS A 154 -9.35 12.20 1.47
N LYS A 155 -9.16 12.80 0.28
CA LYS A 155 -9.96 12.46 -0.90
C LYS A 155 -9.71 11.02 -1.35
N MET A 156 -8.46 10.56 -1.32
CA MET A 156 -8.10 9.18 -1.64
C MET A 156 -8.71 8.21 -0.63
N ALA A 157 -8.66 8.51 0.67
CA ALA A 157 -9.24 7.67 1.70
C ALA A 157 -10.77 7.49 1.51
N ALA A 158 -11.48 8.57 1.16
CA ALA A 158 -12.91 8.51 0.86
C ALA A 158 -13.22 7.66 -0.39
N TYR A 159 -12.35 7.73 -1.40
CA TYR A 159 -12.45 6.87 -2.58
C TYR A 159 -12.24 5.40 -2.21
N ASP A 160 -11.20 5.10 -1.44
CA ASP A 160 -10.86 3.75 -0.97
C ASP A 160 -11.97 3.15 -0.11
N GLU A 161 -12.54 3.92 0.82
CA GLU A 161 -13.69 3.52 1.63
C GLU A 161 -14.88 3.10 0.74
N ASN A 162 -15.16 3.89 -0.30
CA ASN A 162 -16.24 3.61 -1.23
C ASN A 162 -15.99 2.34 -2.07
N GLU A 163 -14.75 2.09 -2.50
CA GLU A 163 -14.37 0.85 -3.19
C GLU A 163 -14.47 -0.37 -2.27
N ALA A 164 -13.93 -0.27 -1.06
CA ALA A 164 -14.00 -1.33 -0.05
C ALA A 164 -15.46 -1.67 0.28
N ARG A 165 -16.32 -0.68 0.45
CA ARG A 165 -17.76 -0.86 0.67
C ARG A 165 -18.44 -1.58 -0.49
N LYS A 166 -18.10 -1.25 -1.74
CA LYS A 166 -18.64 -1.95 -2.92
C LYS A 166 -18.21 -3.42 -2.96
N ALA A 167 -16.93 -3.69 -2.67
CA ALA A 167 -16.39 -5.04 -2.58
C ALA A 167 -17.06 -5.85 -1.47
N TYR A 168 -17.29 -5.24 -0.30
CA TYR A 168 -17.99 -5.89 0.81
C TYR A 168 -19.42 -6.30 0.43
N ILE A 169 -20.17 -5.40 -0.24
CA ILE A 169 -21.53 -5.69 -0.72
C ILE A 169 -21.52 -6.80 -1.78
N SER A 170 -20.55 -6.82 -2.70
CA SER A 170 -20.48 -7.86 -3.74
C SER A 170 -20.16 -9.24 -3.15
N MET A 171 -19.24 -9.30 -2.17
CA MET A 171 -18.94 -10.54 -1.43
C MET A 171 -20.15 -11.06 -0.65
N GLY A 172 -20.89 -10.18 0.04
CA GLY A 172 -22.10 -10.57 0.76
C GLY A 172 -23.20 -11.12 -0.16
N LYS A 173 -23.33 -10.59 -1.38
CA LYS A 173 -24.27 -11.11 -2.39
C LYS A 173 -23.83 -12.48 -2.94
N ALA A 174 -22.53 -12.68 -3.14
CA ALA A 174 -22.00 -13.99 -3.55
C ALA A 174 -22.28 -15.05 -2.49
N HIS A 175 -22.18 -14.70 -1.21
CA HIS A 175 -22.43 -15.64 -0.13
C HIS A 175 -23.90 -16.04 0.00
N ARG A 176 -24.85 -15.11 -0.22
CA ARG A 176 -26.29 -15.42 -0.22
C ARG A 176 -26.70 -16.33 -1.38
N LYS A 177 -26.17 -16.10 -2.59
CA LYS A 177 -26.47 -16.97 -3.75
C LYS A 177 -26.08 -18.44 -3.50
N LEU A 178 -24.96 -18.68 -2.81
CA LEU A 178 -24.52 -20.04 -2.47
C LEU A 178 -25.44 -20.72 -1.44
N GLN A 179 -26.09 -19.97 -0.55
CA GLN A 179 -27.04 -20.54 0.43
C GLN A 179 -28.38 -20.93 -0.23
N ASP A 180 -28.84 -20.13 -1.20
CA ASP A 180 -30.08 -20.42 -1.92
C ASP A 180 -29.96 -21.68 -2.80
N ASP A 181 -28.80 -21.92 -3.43
CA ASP A 181 -28.57 -23.12 -4.27
C ASP A 181 -28.42 -24.42 -3.45
N VAL A 182 -27.86 -24.34 -2.23
CA VAL A 182 -27.72 -25.50 -1.33
C VAL A 182 -29.06 -25.91 -0.74
N SER A 183 -29.95 -24.95 -0.47
CA SER A 183 -31.27 -25.22 0.11
C SER A 183 -32.23 -25.91 -0.88
N ILE A 184 -32.09 -25.65 -2.18
CA ILE A 184 -32.89 -26.32 -3.22
C ILE A 184 -32.42 -27.77 -3.46
N SER A 185 -31.14 -28.06 -3.20
CA SER A 185 -30.56 -29.38 -3.46
C SER A 185 -30.82 -30.42 -2.34
N THR A 186 -31.26 -29.98 -1.16
CA THR A 186 -31.49 -30.89 -0.02
C THR A 186 -32.91 -31.48 0.03
N GLU A 187 -33.88 -30.93 -0.72
CA GLU A 187 -35.26 -31.45 -0.74
C GLU A 187 -35.54 -32.48 -1.86
N ILE A 188 -34.61 -32.72 -2.79
CA ILE A 188 -34.85 -33.63 -3.94
C ILE A 188 -34.22 -35.03 -3.76
N THR A 189 -33.38 -35.24 -2.74
CA THR A 189 -32.60 -36.49 -2.58
C THR A 189 -33.19 -37.55 -1.64
N GLU A 190 -34.41 -37.38 -1.11
CA GLU A 190 -35.04 -38.40 -0.26
C GLU A 190 -36.00 -39.37 -0.97
N VAL A 191 -36.26 -39.25 -2.28
CA VAL A 191 -37.27 -40.10 -2.97
C VAL A 191 -36.68 -41.13 -3.95
N SER A 192 -35.38 -41.15 -4.25
CA SER A 192 -34.86 -42.04 -5.30
C SER A 192 -33.62 -42.85 -4.90
N ARG A 193 -33.78 -43.72 -3.89
CA ARG A 193 -33.03 -44.99 -3.84
C ARG A 193 -33.73 -46.01 -4.75
N SER A 194 -33.53 -45.89 -6.06
CA SER A 194 -33.89 -46.95 -7.00
C SER A 194 -32.83 -47.07 -8.07
N THR A 195 -31.95 -48.04 -7.85
CA THR A 195 -31.19 -48.85 -8.82
C THR A 195 -31.12 -48.30 -10.25
N MET A 196 -29.94 -47.85 -10.69
CA MET A 196 -29.46 -48.20 -12.03
C MET A 196 -27.94 -48.07 -12.12
N VAL A 197 -27.34 -49.23 -12.39
CA VAL A 197 -25.96 -49.40 -12.85
C VAL A 197 -25.90 -48.91 -14.29
N HIS A 198 -25.11 -47.89 -14.59
CA HIS A 198 -24.70 -47.63 -15.97
C HIS A 198 -23.23 -47.24 -16.06
N ASP A 199 -22.58 -47.96 -16.98
CA ASP A 199 -21.18 -47.91 -17.38
C ASP A 199 -20.66 -46.49 -17.66
N ILE A 200 -19.57 -46.15 -16.99
CA ILE A 200 -18.76 -44.96 -17.28
C ILE A 200 -17.85 -45.28 -18.47
N LYS A 201 -18.31 -44.95 -19.68
CA LYS A 201 -17.46 -44.87 -20.87
C LYS A 201 -16.61 -43.59 -20.79
N ILE A 202 -15.36 -43.76 -20.38
CA ILE A 202 -14.30 -42.74 -20.42
C ILE A 202 -14.05 -42.35 -21.88
N ARG A 203 -14.44 -41.13 -22.28
CA ARG A 203 -14.05 -40.52 -23.55
C ARG A 203 -12.78 -39.69 -23.35
N HIS A 204 -11.64 -40.25 -23.76
CA HIS A 204 -10.41 -39.50 -23.97
C HIS A 204 -10.56 -38.56 -25.18
N ASN A 205 -10.70 -37.26 -24.93
CA ASN A 205 -10.50 -36.25 -25.98
C ASN A 205 -9.01 -35.91 -26.08
N LYS A 206 -8.35 -36.56 -27.05
CA LYS A 206 -6.97 -36.31 -27.46
C LYS A 206 -6.99 -35.19 -28.51
N THR A 207 -6.80 -33.94 -28.08
CA THR A 207 -6.64 -32.79 -28.99
C THR A 207 -5.19 -32.76 -29.48
N SER A 208 -4.95 -33.36 -30.65
CA SER A 208 -3.70 -33.21 -31.40
C SER A 208 -3.63 -31.81 -32.00
N ARG A 209 -2.75 -30.97 -31.46
CA ARG A 209 -2.39 -29.66 -32.01
C ARG A 209 -1.44 -29.87 -33.19
N THR A 210 -1.95 -29.70 -34.39
CA THR A 210 -1.18 -29.70 -35.64
C THR A 210 -0.33 -28.43 -35.75
N GLU A 211 0.99 -28.59 -35.76
CA GLU A 211 1.94 -27.57 -36.16
C GLU A 211 1.91 -27.40 -37.68
N THR A 212 1.32 -26.32 -38.18
CA THR A 212 1.55 -25.87 -39.55
C THR A 212 2.72 -24.89 -39.58
N LYS A 213 3.89 -25.41 -39.94
CA LYS A 213 4.97 -24.61 -40.55
C LYS A 213 4.45 -24.03 -41.87
N LYS A 214 4.45 -22.70 -42.04
CA LYS A 214 4.41 -22.08 -43.36
C LYS A 214 5.30 -20.84 -43.40
N SER A 215 6.48 -21.06 -43.95
CA SER A 215 7.35 -20.05 -44.55
C SER A 215 6.62 -19.36 -45.70
N SER A 216 6.72 -18.03 -45.76
CA SER A 216 6.41 -17.26 -46.97
C SER A 216 6.93 -15.83 -46.81
N SER A 217 8.16 -15.66 -47.26
CA SER A 217 8.79 -14.40 -47.68
C SER A 217 7.81 -13.41 -48.33
N ARG A 218 7.79 -12.17 -47.85
CA ARG A 218 7.37 -11.00 -48.65
C ARG A 218 8.41 -9.88 -48.50
N PRO A 219 8.79 -9.21 -49.62
CA PRO A 219 9.82 -8.18 -49.62
C PRO A 219 9.28 -6.85 -49.07
N PRO A 220 10.17 -5.96 -48.58
CA PRO A 220 9.79 -4.69 -47.99
C PRO A 220 9.38 -3.69 -49.07
N LYS A 221 8.22 -3.04 -48.87
CA LYS A 221 7.87 -1.81 -49.58
C LYS A 221 8.49 -0.63 -48.84
N SER A 222 9.46 -0.03 -49.49
CA SER A 222 9.98 1.30 -49.22
C SER A 222 8.85 2.33 -49.23
N ARG A 223 8.71 3.12 -48.15
CA ARG A 223 8.23 4.51 -48.25
C ARG A 223 8.40 5.30 -46.96
N SER A 224 8.95 6.49 -47.17
CA SER A 224 8.84 7.71 -46.37
C SER A 224 9.72 7.80 -45.12
N SER A 225 10.89 8.37 -45.36
CA SER A 225 11.67 9.14 -44.39
C SER A 225 10.81 10.26 -43.78
N ARG A 226 10.22 9.98 -42.61
CA ARG A 226 9.72 11.02 -41.71
C ARG A 226 10.76 11.19 -40.60
N SER A 227 11.40 12.35 -40.65
CA SER A 227 12.39 12.86 -39.70
C SER A 227 12.03 12.53 -38.24
N GLN A 228 12.79 11.63 -37.63
CA GLN A 228 12.81 11.44 -36.18
C GLN A 228 13.90 12.34 -35.61
N LYS A 229 13.46 13.34 -34.85
CA LYS A 229 14.32 14.10 -33.96
C LYS A 229 14.59 13.21 -32.75
N THR A 230 15.75 12.57 -32.74
CA THR A 230 16.28 11.80 -31.62
C THR A 230 16.63 12.75 -30.47
N ILE A 231 15.81 12.77 -29.43
CA ILE A 231 16.23 13.12 -28.08
C ILE A 231 15.83 11.92 -27.23
N GLY A 232 16.79 11.03 -27.04
CA GLY A 232 16.60 9.74 -26.37
C GLY A 232 17.97 9.13 -26.20
N GLY A 233 18.75 9.70 -25.28
CA GLY A 233 20.01 9.12 -24.83
C GLY A 233 19.76 7.87 -23.99
N PRO A 234 20.76 7.00 -23.81
CA PRO A 234 20.63 5.77 -23.03
C PRO A 234 20.45 6.10 -21.55
N LEU A 235 19.37 5.60 -20.94
CA LEU A 235 19.21 5.48 -19.48
C LEU A 235 20.12 4.36 -18.97
N GLU A 236 21.42 4.61 -18.95
CA GLU A 236 22.39 3.86 -18.16
C GLU A 236 23.12 4.85 -17.25
N SER A 237 22.61 5.08 -16.03
CA SER A 237 23.44 5.50 -14.86
C SER A 237 22.57 5.72 -13.62
N LEU A 238 22.02 4.66 -13.05
CA LEU A 238 21.73 4.62 -11.61
C LEU A 238 22.25 3.30 -11.05
N ARG A 239 23.56 3.08 -11.21
CA ARG A 239 24.32 2.06 -10.49
C ARG A 239 24.89 2.73 -9.24
N ASN A 240 24.36 2.34 -8.10
CA ASN A 240 24.76 2.68 -6.73
C ASN A 240 26.22 3.14 -6.59
N LYS A 241 26.45 4.44 -6.41
CA LYS A 241 27.66 4.96 -5.76
C LYS A 241 27.45 4.83 -4.25
N VAL A 242 27.79 3.67 -3.72
CA VAL A 242 28.07 3.52 -2.28
C VAL A 242 29.33 4.34 -2.01
N HIS A 243 29.17 5.45 -1.30
CA HIS A 243 30.29 6.24 -0.82
C HIS A 243 31.02 5.46 0.28
N ASP A 244 32.11 4.80 -0.11
CA ASP A 244 33.17 4.41 0.83
C ASP A 244 33.80 5.68 1.42
N THR A 245 33.30 6.11 2.57
CA THR A 245 33.98 7.10 3.41
C THR A 245 35.05 6.36 4.22
N LYS A 246 36.25 6.26 3.64
CA LYS A 246 37.46 5.96 4.40
C LYS A 246 37.73 7.12 5.35
N THR A 247 37.32 6.96 6.61
CA THR A 247 37.78 7.77 7.73
C THR A 247 39.27 7.54 7.92
N VAL A 248 40.08 8.50 7.46
CA VAL A 248 41.51 8.58 7.80
C VAL A 248 41.59 9.13 9.22
N LEU A 249 41.78 8.24 10.19
CA LEU A 249 42.30 8.60 11.51
C LEU A 249 43.75 9.05 11.32
N ASN A 250 44.01 10.34 11.50
CA ASN A 250 45.37 10.83 11.68
C ASN A 250 45.82 10.56 13.14
N PRO A 251 47.10 10.21 13.34
CA PRO A 251 47.67 9.78 14.61
C PRO A 251 47.79 10.90 15.66
#